data_AF-A0A7D4XLA2-F1
#
_entry.id   AF-A0A7D4XLA2-F1
#
_cell.length_a   1.000
_cell.length_b   1.000
_cell.length_c   1.000
_cell.angle_alpha   90.00
_cell.angle_beta   90.00
_cell.angle_gamma   90.00
#
_symmetry.space_group_name_H-M   'P 1'
#
loop_
_entity.id
_entity.type
_entity.pdbx_description
1 polymer ?
#
loop_
_entity_poly.entity_id
_entity_poly.type
_entity_poly.pdbx_seq_one_letter_code
_entity_poly.pdbx_strand_id
1 'polypeptide(L)'
;WMIVSSNGTALTQKNETKLCLIRPEICDFNKTMKLSFPYMDSIQIPLEGNENQSRKGANLCQSKVCGDHVQGFDCGDPVAEWLSEALCIDGLRLLRQSEEDQRTSKTKIKNAQSISLTNQAQFLLINTKSVAWLIDKVTEWNDQPEISVADRLEGVVDRFRGNLIVESNMELDEQNWNSIQIGDIKFMADGPCVRC
;
A
#
# COMPACT_ATOMS: atom_id res chain seq x y z
N TRP A 1 -0.19 5.31 -6.83
CA TRP A 1 -1.12 4.74 -7.81
C TRP A 1 -2.37 4.22 -7.12
N MET A 2 -3.48 4.09 -7.85
CA MET A 2 -4.77 3.61 -7.37
C MET A 2 -5.51 2.87 -8.48
N ILE A 3 -6.13 1.73 -8.17
CA ILE A 3 -7.04 1.05 -9.09
C ILE A 3 -8.45 1.56 -8.81
N VAL A 4 -9.19 1.92 -9.86
CA VAL A 4 -10.54 2.46 -9.77
C VAL A 4 -11.48 1.72 -10.71
N SER A 5 -12.75 1.60 -10.34
CA SER A 5 -13.81 1.05 -11.19
C SER A 5 -14.34 2.07 -12.19
N SER A 6 -15.17 1.60 -13.11
CA SER A 6 -15.83 2.41 -14.15
C SER A 6 -16.64 3.59 -13.60
N ASN A 7 -17.15 3.49 -12.37
CA ASN A 7 -17.84 4.57 -11.66
C ASN A 7 -16.90 5.53 -10.88
N GLY A 8 -15.58 5.42 -11.06
CA GLY A 8 -14.58 6.27 -10.40
C GLY A 8 -14.35 5.97 -8.92
N THR A 9 -14.74 4.79 -8.44
CA THR A 9 -14.55 4.39 -7.04
C THR A 9 -13.24 3.63 -6.86
N ALA A 10 -12.45 3.99 -5.84
CA ALA A 10 -11.24 3.27 -5.49
C ALA A 10 -11.54 1.81 -5.07
N LEU A 11 -10.83 0.86 -5.66
CA LEU A 11 -10.83 -0.53 -5.22
C LEU A 11 -9.93 -0.67 -3.98
N THR A 12 -10.36 -1.49 -3.02
CA THR A 12 -9.62 -1.76 -1.79
C THR A 12 -9.52 -3.26 -1.55
N GLN A 13 -8.44 -3.72 -0.91
CA GLN A 13 -8.29 -5.15 -0.57
C GLN A 13 -9.38 -5.69 0.36
N LYS A 14 -10.06 -4.81 1.10
CA LYS A 14 -11.21 -5.18 1.93
C LYS A 14 -12.40 -5.68 1.09
N ASN A 15 -12.62 -5.05 -0.06
CA ASN A 15 -13.74 -5.37 -0.94
C ASN A 15 -13.32 -6.34 -2.06
N GLU A 16 -12.07 -6.30 -2.50
CA GLU A 16 -11.53 -7.17 -3.54
C GLU A 16 -10.19 -7.77 -3.10
N THR A 17 -10.23 -8.95 -2.50
CA THR A 17 -9.06 -9.59 -1.89
C THR A 17 -8.02 -10.01 -2.92
N LYS A 18 -8.41 -10.31 -4.18
CA LYS A 18 -7.47 -10.69 -5.25
C LYS A 18 -6.45 -9.59 -5.57
N LEU A 19 -6.70 -8.35 -5.16
CA LEU A 19 -5.71 -7.27 -5.23
C LEU A 19 -4.39 -7.58 -4.50
N CYS A 20 -4.37 -8.49 -3.51
CA CYS A 20 -3.13 -8.90 -2.85
C CYS A 20 -2.21 -9.76 -3.75
N LEU A 21 -2.74 -10.31 -4.84
CA LEU A 21 -1.99 -11.11 -5.79
C LEU A 21 -1.31 -10.27 -6.88
N ILE A 22 -1.72 -9.00 -7.04
CA ILE A 22 -1.01 -8.06 -7.90
C ILE A 22 0.28 -7.65 -7.20
N ARG A 23 1.41 -8.01 -7.80
CA ARG A 23 2.75 -7.70 -7.27
C ARG A 23 3.42 -6.60 -8.10
N PRO A 24 3.57 -5.39 -7.55
CA PRO A 24 4.34 -4.34 -8.17
C PRO A 24 5.84 -4.51 -7.91
N GLU A 25 6.65 -4.35 -8.94
CA GLU A 25 8.10 -4.30 -8.88
C GLU A 25 8.58 -3.00 -9.52
N ILE A 26 9.31 -2.17 -8.77
CA ILE A 26 9.84 -0.89 -9.25
C ILE A 26 11.24 -1.14 -9.80
N CYS A 27 11.46 -0.83 -11.07
CA CYS A 27 12.77 -0.81 -11.68
C CYS A 27 13.21 0.65 -11.89
N ASP A 28 14.14 1.10 -11.05
CA ASP A 28 14.60 2.49 -11.08
C ASP A 28 15.46 2.80 -12.31
N PHE A 29 16.24 1.83 -12.77
CA PHE A 29 17.13 1.99 -13.94
C PHE A 29 16.37 2.35 -15.22
N ASN A 30 15.23 1.68 -15.46
CA ASN A 30 14.40 1.94 -16.64
C ASN A 30 13.23 2.88 -16.34
N LYS A 31 13.10 3.36 -15.10
CA LYS A 31 11.98 4.19 -14.62
C LYS A 31 10.61 3.57 -14.92
N THR A 32 10.45 2.27 -14.69
CA THR A 32 9.18 1.56 -14.85
C THR A 32 8.74 0.83 -13.58
N MET A 33 7.43 0.63 -13.45
CA MET A 33 6.81 -0.32 -12.54
C MET A 33 6.29 -1.50 -13.36
N LYS A 34 6.72 -2.70 -13.02
CA LYS A 34 6.19 -3.95 -13.55
C LYS A 34 5.10 -4.46 -12.61
N LEU A 35 3.91 -4.75 -13.14
CA LEU A 35 2.88 -5.47 -12.41
C LEU A 35 2.85 -6.93 -12.87
N SER A 36 2.73 -7.83 -11.90
CA SER A 36 2.56 -9.26 -12.14
C SER A 36 1.35 -9.79 -11.38
N PHE A 37 0.75 -10.84 -11.92
CA PHE A 37 -0.36 -11.58 -11.34
C PHE A 37 -0.16 -13.07 -11.66
N PRO A 38 -0.55 -14.00 -10.77
CA PRO A 38 -0.35 -15.42 -11.01
C PRO A 38 -0.91 -15.88 -12.36
N TYR A 39 -0.12 -16.67 -13.10
CA TYR A 39 -0.49 -17.26 -14.38
C TYR A 39 -0.76 -16.28 -15.53
N MET A 40 -0.33 -15.02 -15.39
CA MET A 40 -0.44 -13.99 -16.43
C MET A 40 0.92 -13.42 -16.78
N ASP A 41 1.07 -12.97 -18.03
CA ASP A 41 2.19 -12.14 -18.42
C ASP A 41 2.16 -10.81 -17.67
N SER A 42 3.34 -10.31 -17.31
CA SER A 42 3.46 -9.03 -16.60
C SER A 42 3.28 -7.84 -17.53
N ILE A 43 2.78 -6.73 -17.00
CA ILE A 43 2.70 -5.45 -17.71
C ILE A 43 3.67 -4.42 -17.14
N GLN A 44 4.30 -3.62 -18.00
CA GLN A 44 5.19 -2.52 -17.60
C GLN A 44 4.50 -1.17 -17.76
N ILE A 45 4.71 -0.30 -16.78
CA ILE A 45 4.09 1.01 -16.69
C ILE A 45 5.20 2.02 -16.40
N PRO A 46 5.35 3.10 -17.18
CA PRO A 46 6.27 4.17 -16.86
C PRO A 46 5.99 4.79 -15.48
N LEU A 47 7.03 5.04 -14.69
CA LEU A 47 6.89 5.74 -13.40
C LEU A 47 6.54 7.22 -13.61
N GLU A 48 7.08 7.78 -14.69
CA GLU A 48 6.86 9.15 -15.14
C GLU A 48 5.79 9.19 -16.24
N GLY A 49 5.01 10.26 -16.29
CA GLY A 49 3.93 10.39 -17.24
C GLY A 49 4.41 11.11 -18.48
N ASN A 50 3.82 10.76 -19.62
CA ASN A 50 3.95 11.58 -20.82
C ASN A 50 2.95 12.74 -20.70
N GLU A 51 3.34 13.95 -21.13
CA GLU A 51 2.51 15.17 -21.06
C GLU A 51 1.12 15.02 -21.71
N ASN A 52 0.94 14.00 -22.57
CA ASN A 52 -0.32 13.69 -23.27
C ASN A 52 -1.28 12.75 -22.52
N GLN A 53 -1.01 12.38 -21.26
CA GLN A 53 -1.88 11.48 -20.49
C GLN A 53 -3.18 12.20 -20.04
N SER A 54 -4.33 11.58 -20.31
CA SER A 54 -5.62 12.11 -19.86
C SER A 54 -5.73 12.05 -18.32
N ARG A 55 -6.14 13.15 -17.70
CA ARG A 55 -6.44 13.21 -16.27
C ARG A 55 -7.82 12.59 -16.01
N LYS A 56 -7.92 11.70 -15.02
CA LYS A 56 -9.18 11.13 -14.52
C LYS A 56 -9.25 11.32 -12.99
N GLY A 57 -10.44 11.62 -12.50
CA GLY A 57 -10.73 11.77 -11.07
C GLY A 57 -11.28 10.48 -10.46
N ALA A 58 -11.04 10.29 -9.17
CA ALA A 58 -11.53 9.15 -8.39
C ALA A 58 -11.94 9.56 -6.98
N ASN A 59 -12.90 8.84 -6.41
CA ASN A 59 -13.34 9.01 -5.04
C ASN A 59 -12.72 7.90 -4.16
N LEU A 60 -11.99 8.30 -3.13
CA LEU A 60 -11.33 7.38 -2.19
C LEU A 60 -12.32 6.67 -1.26
N CYS A 61 -13.50 7.25 -1.01
CA CYS A 61 -14.44 6.74 -0.02
C CYS A 61 -15.80 6.38 -0.63
N GLN A 62 -16.27 5.18 -0.34
CA GLN A 62 -17.63 4.72 -0.65
C GLN A 62 -18.67 5.19 0.38
N SER A 63 -18.21 5.67 1.55
CA SER A 63 -19.09 6.24 2.59
C SER A 63 -19.48 7.67 2.22
N LYS A 64 -20.77 8.01 2.34
CA LYS A 64 -21.36 9.34 2.05
C LYS A 64 -20.72 10.53 2.81
N VAL A 65 -19.74 10.31 3.68
CA VAL A 65 -19.21 11.30 4.63
C VAL A 65 -17.71 11.62 4.43
N CYS A 66 -16.99 10.95 3.53
CA CYS A 66 -15.58 11.27 3.24
C CYS A 66 -15.40 11.72 1.79
N GLY A 67 -15.50 13.03 1.56
CA GLY A 67 -15.32 13.68 0.25
C GLY A 67 -13.88 13.81 -0.22
N ASP A 68 -13.02 12.82 0.05
CA ASP A 68 -11.63 12.86 -0.39
C ASP A 68 -11.57 12.44 -1.87
N HIS A 69 -11.59 13.43 -2.76
CA HIS A 69 -11.42 13.27 -4.20
C HIS A 69 -9.93 13.30 -4.55
N VAL A 70 -9.48 12.38 -5.41
CA VAL A 70 -8.12 12.36 -5.92
C VAL A 70 -8.15 12.48 -7.43
N GLN A 71 -7.25 13.29 -7.98
CA GLN A 71 -6.99 13.33 -9.41
C GLN A 71 -5.71 12.59 -9.75
N GLY A 72 -5.74 11.82 -10.83
CA GLY A 72 -4.58 11.10 -11.33
C GLY A 72 -4.57 10.97 -12.85
N PHE A 73 -3.42 10.57 -13.38
CA PHE A 73 -3.23 10.25 -14.78
C PHE A 73 -3.62 8.79 -15.04
N ASP A 74 -4.43 8.56 -16.07
CA ASP A 74 -4.77 7.21 -16.52
C ASP A 74 -3.54 6.55 -17.15
N CYS A 75 -3.23 5.32 -16.71
CA CYS A 75 -2.09 4.55 -17.22
C CYS A 75 -2.38 3.86 -18.57
N GLY A 76 -3.55 4.08 -19.16
CA GLY A 76 -3.88 3.68 -20.52
C GLY A 76 -4.63 2.36 -20.64
N ASP A 77 -5.16 2.11 -21.83
CA ASP A 77 -6.01 0.95 -22.12
C ASP A 77 -5.31 -0.40 -21.92
N PRO A 78 -4.02 -0.60 -22.28
CA PRO A 78 -3.35 -1.87 -22.02
C PRO A 78 -3.30 -2.25 -20.53
N VAL A 79 -3.11 -1.25 -19.66
CA VAL A 79 -3.09 -1.45 -18.19
C VAL A 79 -4.50 -1.71 -17.66
N ALA A 80 -5.49 -1.03 -18.23
CA ALA A 80 -6.90 -1.25 -17.91
C ALA A 80 -7.33 -2.68 -18.23
N GLU A 81 -7.03 -3.16 -19.43
CA GLU A 81 -7.34 -4.52 -19.89
C GLU A 81 -6.63 -5.57 -19.02
N TRP A 82 -5.33 -5.39 -18.75
CA TRP A 82 -4.57 -6.29 -17.89
C TRP A 82 -5.17 -6.40 -16.48
N LEU A 83 -5.57 -5.27 -15.88
CA LEU A 83 -6.23 -5.27 -14.57
C LEU A 83 -7.59 -5.96 -14.60
N SER A 84 -8.37 -5.72 -15.66
CA SER A 84 -9.68 -6.32 -15.83
C SER A 84 -9.60 -7.83 -15.98
N GLU A 85 -8.61 -8.33 -16.73
CA GLU A 85 -8.33 -9.76 -16.83
C GLU A 85 -7.87 -10.36 -15.50
N ALA A 86 -6.88 -9.74 -14.85
CA ALA A 86 -6.32 -10.22 -13.58
C ALA A 86 -7.35 -10.34 -12.45
N LEU A 87 -8.26 -9.37 -12.36
CA LEU A 87 -9.25 -9.34 -11.30
C LEU A 87 -10.61 -9.92 -11.73
N CYS A 88 -10.79 -10.20 -13.02
CA CYS A 88 -12.06 -10.57 -13.64
C CYS A 88 -13.17 -9.54 -13.37
N ILE A 89 -12.83 -8.25 -13.53
CA ILE A 89 -13.73 -7.12 -13.29
C ILE A 89 -13.58 -6.13 -14.45
N ASP A 90 -14.67 -5.83 -15.16
CA ASP A 90 -14.62 -4.93 -16.30
C ASP A 90 -14.49 -3.45 -15.91
N GLY A 91 -13.86 -2.68 -16.80
CA GLY A 91 -13.81 -1.22 -16.71
C GLY A 91 -12.90 -0.69 -15.60
N LEU A 92 -11.90 -1.47 -15.18
CA LEU A 92 -10.90 -1.01 -14.23
C LEU A 92 -9.91 -0.04 -14.88
N ARG A 93 -9.40 0.90 -14.08
CA ARG A 93 -8.36 1.84 -14.49
C ARG A 93 -7.30 1.95 -13.42
N LEU A 94 -6.04 2.07 -13.83
CA LEU A 94 -4.95 2.45 -12.93
C LEU A 94 -4.70 3.95 -13.05
N LEU A 95 -4.81 4.65 -11.93
CA LEU A 95 -4.51 6.07 -11.83
C LEU A 95 -3.17 6.27 -11.12
N ARG A 96 -2.27 7.04 -11.75
CA ARG A 96 -1.06 7.56 -11.13
C ARG A 96 -1.37 8.92 -10.52
N GLN A 97 -1.05 9.14 -9.25
CA GLN A 97 -1.32 10.44 -8.62
C GLN A 97 -0.53 11.54 -9.34
N SER A 98 -1.14 12.72 -9.52
CA SER A 98 -0.45 13.89 -10.04
C SER A 98 0.50 14.47 -9.00
N GLU A 99 1.68 14.93 -9.42
CA GLU A 99 2.60 15.67 -8.54
C GLU A 99 2.02 17.02 -8.07
N GLU A 100 1.05 17.55 -8.82
CA GLU A 100 0.30 18.77 -8.47
C GLU A 100 -0.80 18.52 -7.40
N ASP A 101 -1.06 17.27 -7.03
CA ASP A 101 -2.10 16.92 -6.06
C ASP A 101 -1.63 17.21 -4.62
N GLN A 102 -1.96 18.40 -4.13
CA GLN A 102 -1.55 18.90 -2.81
C GLN A 102 -2.43 18.37 -1.67
N ARG A 103 -2.64 17.06 -1.58
CA ARG A 103 -3.35 16.48 -0.43
C ARG A 103 -2.51 16.69 0.84
N THR A 104 -2.89 17.71 1.62
CA THR A 104 -2.34 17.92 2.96
C THR A 104 -2.93 16.90 3.90
N SER A 105 -2.09 16.25 4.71
CA SER A 105 -2.57 15.42 5.82
C SER A 105 -3.56 16.19 6.68
N LYS A 106 -4.62 15.53 7.17
CA LYS A 106 -5.51 16.10 8.19
C LYS A 106 -4.82 16.25 9.55
N THR A 107 -3.55 15.84 9.69
CA THR A 107 -2.74 16.02 10.90
C THR A 107 -2.30 17.49 11.04
N LYS A 108 -2.67 18.12 12.16
CA LYS A 108 -2.34 19.52 12.54
C LYS A 108 -0.85 19.73 12.88
N ILE A 109 0.07 19.25 12.04
CA ILE A 109 1.51 19.45 12.23
C ILE A 109 1.95 20.67 11.41
N LYS A 110 2.52 21.67 12.09
CA LYS A 110 3.21 22.79 11.43
C LYS A 110 4.40 22.18 10.64
N ASN A 111 4.39 22.33 9.31
CA ASN A 111 5.26 21.67 8.32
C ASN A 111 4.81 20.28 7.85
N ALA A 112 3.50 20.04 7.72
CA ALA A 112 2.97 18.82 7.11
C ALA A 112 3.52 18.63 5.68
N GLN A 113 4.35 17.61 5.49
CA GLN A 113 4.75 17.14 4.16
C GLN A 113 3.51 16.59 3.43
N SER A 114 3.45 16.78 2.11
CA SER A 114 2.39 16.20 1.28
C SER A 114 2.34 14.70 1.49
N ILE A 115 1.16 14.18 1.84
CA ILE A 115 0.93 12.75 1.92
C ILE A 115 0.35 12.33 0.57
N SER A 116 0.92 11.27 -0.01
CA SER A 116 0.39 10.66 -1.23
C SER A 116 -0.96 9.96 -0.92
N LEU A 117 -1.30 8.91 -1.66
CA LEU A 117 -2.49 8.09 -1.46
C LEU A 117 -2.48 7.25 -0.17
N THR A 118 -1.60 7.54 0.79
CA THR A 118 -1.53 6.80 2.05
C THR A 118 -2.57 7.30 3.06
N ASN A 119 -2.91 6.44 4.03
CA ASN A 119 -4.04 6.70 4.93
C ASN A 119 -3.73 7.70 6.04
N GLN A 120 -2.55 7.60 6.66
CA GLN A 120 -2.19 8.39 7.85
C GLN A 120 -0.73 8.83 7.84
N ALA A 121 0.19 7.91 7.54
CA ALA A 121 1.64 8.16 7.51
C ALA A 121 2.25 7.67 6.18
N GLN A 122 3.46 8.14 5.88
CA GLN A 122 4.20 7.73 4.68
C GLN A 122 4.80 6.32 4.81
N PHE A 123 5.26 5.97 6.01
CA PHE A 123 5.87 4.68 6.31
C PHE A 123 5.18 4.03 7.52
N LEU A 124 5.02 2.72 7.45
CA LEU A 124 4.65 1.87 8.57
C LEU A 124 5.87 1.03 8.98
N LEU A 125 6.29 1.16 10.23
CA LEU A 125 7.29 0.31 10.83
C LEU A 125 6.62 -0.85 11.58
N ILE A 126 7.15 -2.05 11.43
CA ILE A 126 6.71 -3.26 12.14
C ILE A 126 7.91 -3.93 12.80
N ASN A 127 7.76 -4.25 14.08
CA ASN A 127 8.71 -5.03 14.84
C ASN A 127 8.32 -6.52 14.78
N THR A 128 9.21 -7.38 14.31
CA THR A 128 8.96 -8.82 14.20
C THR A 128 8.73 -9.48 15.56
N LYS A 129 9.34 -8.98 16.65
CA LYS A 129 9.05 -9.47 18.02
C LYS A 129 7.62 -9.22 18.44
N SER A 130 7.07 -8.04 18.13
CA SER A 130 5.66 -7.72 18.39
C SER A 130 4.71 -8.62 17.61
N VAL A 131 5.07 -8.96 16.37
CA VAL A 131 4.26 -9.88 15.55
C VAL A 131 4.33 -11.31 16.10
N ALA A 132 5.51 -11.79 16.48
CA ALA A 132 5.67 -13.09 17.12
C ALA A 132 4.85 -13.19 18.42
N TRP A 133 4.95 -12.17 19.28
CA TRP A 133 4.13 -12.06 20.48
C TRP A 133 2.63 -12.11 20.18
N LEU A 134 2.18 -11.42 19.12
CA LEU A 134 0.76 -11.46 18.71
C LEU A 134 0.33 -12.86 18.25
N ILE A 135 1.17 -13.57 17.48
CA ILE A 135 0.89 -14.94 17.04
C ILE A 135 0.67 -15.85 18.26
N ASP A 136 1.51 -15.73 19.28
CA ASP A 136 1.38 -16.51 20.52
C ASP A 136 0.08 -16.22 21.28
N LYS A 137 -0.52 -15.03 21.10
CA LYS A 137 -1.82 -14.67 21.69
C LYS A 137 -3.02 -15.18 20.90
N VAL A 138 -2.85 -15.56 19.63
CA VAL A 138 -3.93 -16.06 18.78
C VAL A 138 -3.83 -17.58 18.69
N THR A 139 -4.43 -18.27 19.67
CA THR A 139 -4.34 -19.74 19.80
C THR A 139 -4.79 -20.49 18.55
N GLU A 140 -5.78 -19.96 17.82
CA GLU A 140 -6.28 -20.55 16.56
C GLU A 140 -5.22 -20.62 15.46
N TRP A 141 -4.20 -19.75 15.48
CA TRP A 141 -3.12 -19.79 14.49
C TRP A 141 -2.09 -20.88 14.80
N ASN A 142 -2.11 -21.44 16.01
CA ASN A 142 -1.17 -22.48 16.43
C ASN A 142 -1.54 -23.88 15.96
N ASP A 143 -2.77 -24.08 15.49
CA ASP A 143 -3.31 -25.38 15.08
C ASP A 143 -2.95 -25.79 13.63
N GLN A 144 -2.05 -25.06 12.97
CA GLN A 144 -1.56 -25.39 11.61
C GLN A 144 -0.11 -25.92 11.65
N PRO A 145 0.11 -27.21 11.96
CA PRO A 145 1.44 -27.80 12.15
C PRO A 145 2.25 -27.95 10.84
N GLU A 146 1.63 -27.75 9.69
CA GLU A 146 2.27 -27.93 8.37
C GLU A 146 3.12 -26.73 7.93
N ILE A 147 2.98 -25.58 8.58
CA ILE A 147 3.71 -24.35 8.25
C ILE A 147 4.81 -24.13 9.29
N SER A 148 6.04 -23.87 8.84
CA SER A 148 7.14 -23.58 9.76
C SER A 148 6.86 -22.28 10.54
N VAL A 149 7.43 -22.17 11.75
CA VAL A 149 7.26 -20.95 12.56
C VAL A 149 7.75 -19.70 11.82
N ALA A 150 8.82 -19.84 11.03
CA ALA A 150 9.37 -18.74 10.23
C ALA A 150 8.42 -18.32 9.11
N ASP A 151 7.89 -19.26 8.33
CA ASP A 151 6.94 -18.97 7.25
C ASP A 151 5.64 -18.37 7.79
N ARG A 152 5.20 -18.83 8.97
CA ARG A 152 4.03 -18.25 9.64
C ARG A 152 4.31 -16.81 10.05
N LEU A 153 5.47 -16.54 10.67
CA LEU A 153 5.85 -15.19 11.07
C LEU A 153 5.88 -14.26 9.85
N GLU A 154 6.57 -14.66 8.78
CA GLU A 154 6.66 -13.88 7.53
C GLU A 154 5.26 -13.61 6.94
N GLY A 155 4.45 -14.66 6.80
CA GLY A 155 3.09 -14.54 6.28
C GLY A 155 2.16 -13.67 7.15
N VAL A 156 2.42 -13.56 8.44
CA VAL A 156 1.67 -12.66 9.34
C VAL A 156 2.22 -11.23 9.27
N VAL A 157 3.54 -11.05 9.22
CA VAL A 157 4.19 -9.73 9.03
C VAL A 157 3.64 -9.05 7.77
N ASP A 158 3.51 -9.77 6.67
CA ASP A 158 2.99 -9.25 5.40
C ASP A 158 1.55 -8.71 5.50
N ARG A 159 0.72 -9.28 6.38
CA ARG A 159 -0.66 -8.80 6.62
C ARG A 159 -0.67 -7.41 7.23
N PHE A 160 0.41 -7.00 7.89
CA PHE A 160 0.50 -5.66 8.46
C PHE A 160 0.77 -4.58 7.41
N ARG A 161 1.27 -4.95 6.23
CA ARG A 161 1.64 -4.06 5.13
C ARG A 161 2.69 -3.03 5.57
N GLY A 162 3.66 -3.46 6.37
CA GLY A 162 4.78 -2.65 6.83
C GLY A 162 5.72 -2.28 5.68
N ASN A 163 6.33 -1.10 5.78
CA ASN A 163 7.41 -0.66 4.88
C ASN A 163 8.78 -0.94 5.48
N LEU A 164 8.93 -0.77 6.80
CA LEU A 164 10.16 -0.99 7.53
C LEU A 164 9.94 -2.16 8.49
N ILE A 165 10.58 -3.30 8.21
CA ILE A 165 10.50 -4.48 9.07
C ILE A 165 11.79 -4.55 9.87
N VAL A 166 11.68 -4.48 11.20
CA VAL A 166 12.82 -4.48 12.12
C VAL A 166 12.64 -5.55 13.18
N GLU A 167 13.73 -5.92 13.85
CA GLU A 167 13.70 -6.76 15.04
C GLU A 167 14.31 -5.99 16.21
N SER A 168 13.56 -5.81 17.29
CA SER A 168 14.07 -5.22 18.55
C SER A 168 14.37 -6.31 19.59
N ASN A 169 14.72 -5.88 20.80
CA ASN A 169 14.97 -6.78 21.93
C ASN A 169 13.68 -7.34 22.53
N MET A 170 12.62 -6.52 22.65
CA MET A 170 11.34 -6.91 23.26
C MET A 170 10.14 -6.59 22.37
N GLU A 171 9.03 -7.28 22.57
CA GLU A 171 7.77 -6.94 21.93
C GLU A 171 7.32 -5.52 22.33
N LEU A 172 6.67 -4.83 21.39
CA LEU A 172 6.06 -3.51 21.56
C LEU A 172 7.04 -2.38 21.90
N ASP A 173 8.35 -2.61 21.88
CA ASP A 173 9.40 -1.60 22.09
C ASP A 173 9.20 -0.38 21.17
N GLU A 174 8.75 -0.63 19.93
CA GLU A 174 8.53 0.39 18.92
C GLU A 174 7.49 1.44 19.31
N GLN A 175 6.62 1.16 20.29
CA GLN A 175 5.64 2.13 20.79
C GLN A 175 6.28 3.30 21.54
N ASN A 176 7.50 3.11 22.05
CA ASN A 176 8.22 4.11 22.84
C ASN A 176 9.25 4.89 22.00
N TRP A 177 9.41 4.55 20.72
CA TRP A 177 10.41 5.19 19.86
C TRP A 177 9.89 6.52 19.32
N ASN A 178 10.58 7.61 19.65
CA ASN A 178 10.29 8.92 19.06
C ASN A 178 10.96 9.09 17.68
N SER A 179 12.03 8.34 17.41
CA SER A 179 12.74 8.34 16.15
C SER A 179 13.55 7.07 15.97
N ILE A 180 13.78 6.66 14.73
CA ILE A 180 14.71 5.59 14.35
C ILE A 180 15.68 6.12 13.31
N GLN A 181 16.94 5.68 13.37
CA GLN A 181 17.95 6.00 12.37
C GLN A 181 18.35 4.74 11.63
N ILE A 182 18.29 4.79 10.30
CA ILE A 182 18.67 3.70 9.39
C ILE A 182 19.72 4.27 8.44
N GLY A 183 20.98 3.90 8.65
CA GLY A 183 22.11 4.54 7.99
C GLY A 183 22.16 6.04 8.30
N ASP A 184 22.18 6.87 7.25
CA ASP A 184 22.22 8.32 7.35
C ASP A 184 20.83 8.98 7.45
N ILE A 185 19.75 8.18 7.36
CA ILE A 185 18.38 8.68 7.32
C ILE A 185 17.75 8.54 8.71
N LYS A 186 17.26 9.66 9.24
CA LYS A 186 16.49 9.70 10.49
C LYS A 186 15.00 9.81 10.21
N PHE A 187 14.24 8.84 10.69
CA PHE A 187 12.78 8.82 10.66
C PHE A 187 12.24 9.26 12.02
N MET A 188 11.17 10.06 11.99
CA MET A 188 10.45 10.50 13.19
C MET A 188 9.15 9.71 13.31
N ALA A 189 8.82 9.26 14.52
CA ALA A 189 7.57 8.57 14.77
C ALA A 189 6.41 9.57 14.87
N ASP A 190 5.37 9.36 14.07
CA ASP A 190 4.14 10.18 14.11
C ASP A 190 3.12 9.65 15.13
N GLY A 191 3.19 8.36 15.45
CA GLY A 191 2.33 7.72 16.45
C GLY A 191 1.99 6.26 16.10
N PRO A 192 1.16 5.60 16.93
CA PRO A 192 0.75 4.22 16.71
C PRO A 192 -0.19 4.08 15.51
N CYS A 193 -0.05 2.98 14.77
CA CYS A 193 -0.93 2.63 13.65
C CYS A 193 -2.19 1.91 14.16
N VAL A 194 -3.37 2.52 13.97
CA VAL A 194 -4.65 1.88 14.26
C VAL A 194 -4.99 0.88 13.15
N ARG A 195 -5.29 -0.37 13.52
CA ARG A 195 -5.59 -1.45 12.57
C ARG A 195 -7.06 -1.42 12.15
N CYS A 196 -7.35 -1.79 10.90
CA CYS A 196 -8.68 -1.81 10.29
C CYS A 196 -8.95 -3.10 9.52
#